data_AF-A0A851URB5-F1
#
_entry.id   AF-A0A851URB5-F1
#
_cell.length_a   1.000
_cell.length_b   1.000
_cell.length_c   1.000
_cell.angle_alpha   90.00
_cell.angle_beta   90.00
_cell.angle_gamma   90.00
#
_symmetry.space_group_name_H-M   'P 1'
#
loop_
_entity.id
_entity.type
_entity.pdbx_description
1 polymer ?
#
loop_
_entity_poly.entity_id
_entity_poly.type
_entity_poly.pdbx_seq_one_letter_code
_entity_poly.pdbx_strand_id
1 'polypeptide(L)' 'ALIAARLGADSVGERHFEMAIERVIAGMERKSRVLDKDEKRTVAYHEAGHAVAGWFLEWADPLLKVSIVPRGV' A
#
# COMPACT_ATOMS: atom_id res chain seq x y z
N ALA A 1 -11.16 13.64 -6.91
CA ALA A 1 -10.92 15.11 -6.85
C ALA A 1 -9.90 15.51 -5.78
N LEU A 2 -10.12 15.21 -4.47
CA LEU A 2 -9.25 15.71 -3.38
C LEU A 2 -7.74 15.38 -3.53
N ILE A 3 -7.40 14.17 -3.97
CA ILE A 3 -6.01 13.76 -4.15
C ILE A 3 -5.35 14.56 -5.28
N ALA A 4 -6.01 14.67 -6.44
CA ALA A 4 -5.53 15.45 -7.58
C ALA A 4 -5.28 16.92 -7.19
N ALA A 5 -6.23 17.53 -6.47
CA ALA A 5 -6.12 18.91 -6.00
C ALA A 5 -4.93 19.09 -5.03
N ARG A 6 -4.70 18.15 -4.11
CA ARG A 6 -3.53 18.19 -3.20
C ARG A 6 -2.19 18.06 -3.91
N LEU A 7 -2.18 17.40 -5.06
CA LEU A 7 -1.00 17.25 -5.90
C LEU A 7 -0.84 18.40 -6.91
N GLY A 8 -1.77 19.36 -6.95
CA GLY A 8 -1.75 20.47 -7.91
C GLY A 8 -1.97 20.02 -9.36
N ALA A 9 -2.66 18.90 -9.57
CA ALA A 9 -2.91 18.39 -10.92
C ALA A 9 -4.04 19.16 -11.63
N ASP A 10 -3.84 19.46 -12.91
CA ASP A 10 -4.82 20.18 -13.75
C ASP A 10 -6.11 19.38 -13.98
N SER A 11 -6.03 18.05 -13.92
CA SER A 11 -7.19 17.16 -14.08
C SER A 11 -7.06 15.87 -13.26
N VAL A 12 -8.18 15.15 -13.09
CA VAL A 12 -8.21 13.87 -12.38
C VAL A 12 -7.91 12.73 -13.37
N GLY A 13 -6.69 12.18 -13.32
CA GLY A 13 -6.32 10.94 -14.02
C GLY A 13 -6.39 9.66 -13.16
N GLU A 14 -6.06 8.53 -13.78
CA GLU A 14 -6.09 7.16 -13.24
C GLU A 14 -5.33 7.01 -11.92
N ARG A 15 -4.09 7.53 -11.85
CA ARG A 15 -3.28 7.54 -10.62
C ARG A 15 -4.01 8.10 -9.40
N HIS A 16 -4.89 9.09 -9.59
CA HIS A 16 -5.65 9.66 -8.47
C HIS A 16 -6.73 8.71 -7.96
N PHE A 17 -7.28 7.85 -8.83
CA PHE A 17 -8.20 6.80 -8.44
C PHE A 17 -7.48 5.66 -7.73
N GLU A 18 -6.34 5.19 -8.25
CA GLU A 18 -5.51 4.18 -7.58
C GLU A 18 -5.15 4.60 -6.16
N MET A 19 -4.67 5.83 -5.98
CA MET A 19 -4.36 6.39 -4.66
C MET A 19 -5.59 6.51 -3.75
N ALA A 20 -6.78 6.75 -4.32
CA ALA A 20 -8.02 6.81 -3.55
C ALA A 20 -8.45 5.42 -3.09
N ILE A 21 -8.39 4.41 -3.97
CA ILE A 21 -8.71 3.02 -3.67
C ILE A 21 -7.78 2.51 -2.57
N GLU A 22 -6.46 2.72 -2.70
CA GLU A 22 -5.49 2.34 -1.67
C GLU A 22 -5.80 2.97 -0.31
N ARG A 23 -6.19 4.24 -0.30
CA ARG A 23 -6.51 4.95 0.94
C ARG A 23 -7.80 4.45 1.59
N VAL A 24 -8.80 4.08 0.80
CA VAL A 24 -10.08 3.57 1.31
C VAL A 24 -9.92 2.17 1.90
N ILE A 25 -9.18 1.30 1.20
CA ILE A 25 -8.99 -0.10 1.62
C ILE A 25 -7.99 -0.20 2.77
N ALA A 26 -6.81 0.41 2.62
CA ALA A 26 -5.69 0.23 3.55
C ALA A 26 -5.53 1.35 4.58
N GLY A 27 -6.31 2.43 4.47
CA GLY A 27 -6.21 3.59 5.36
C GLY A 27 -5.07 4.57 5.00
N MET A 28 -4.89 5.58 5.86
CA MET A 28 -3.86 6.59 5.66
C MET A 28 -2.45 6.06 5.92
N GLU A 29 -1.53 6.44 5.04
CA GLU A 29 -0.09 6.19 5.20
C GLU A 29 0.48 7.00 6.36
N ARG A 30 1.18 6.34 7.29
CA ARG A 30 1.81 7.00 8.44
C ARG A 30 3.26 7.35 8.15
N LYS A 31 3.46 8.52 7.54
CA LYS A 31 4.81 9.02 7.20
C LYS A 31 5.70 9.34 8.41
N SER A 32 5.12 9.54 9.60
CA SER A 32 5.87 9.84 10.83
C SER A 32 6.46 8.60 11.51
N ARG A 33 5.93 7.40 11.25
CA ARG A 33 6.46 6.16 11.83
C ARG A 33 7.62 5.67 10.97
N VAL A 34 8.82 6.04 11.35
CA VAL A 34 10.05 5.55 10.72
C VAL A 34 10.45 4.24 11.38
N LEU A 35 10.35 3.14 10.63
CA LEU A 35 10.89 1.84 11.03
C LEU A 35 12.42 1.86 10.88
N ASP A 36 13.12 1.24 11.83
CA ASP A 36 14.56 1.02 11.71
C ASP A 36 14.90 -0.03 10.63
N LYS A 37 16.19 -0.27 10.35
CA LYS A 37 16.61 -1.19 9.29
C LYS A 37 16.21 -2.65 9.59
N ASP A 38 16.28 -3.07 10.84
CA ASP A 38 15.98 -4.45 11.24
C ASP A 38 14.46 -4.69 11.29
N GLU A 39 13.70 -3.71 11.78
CA GLU A 39 12.24 -3.70 11.71
C GLU A 39 11.76 -3.73 10.25
N LYS A 40 12.32 -2.89 9.37
CA LYS A 40 12.00 -2.91 7.93
C LYS A 40 12.26 -4.26 7.31
N ARG A 41 13.39 -4.89 7.64
CA ARG A 41 13.73 -6.23 7.14
C ARG A 41 12.74 -7.28 7.64
N THR A 42 12.38 -7.21 8.91
CA THR A 42 11.40 -8.13 9.52
C THR A 42 10.04 -8.00 8.85
N VAL A 43 9.53 -6.77 8.70
CA VAL A 43 8.27 -6.51 8.01
C VAL A 43 8.33 -6.92 6.55
N ALA A 44 9.44 -6.64 5.85
CA ALA A 44 9.60 -7.06 4.46
C ALA A 44 9.49 -8.57 4.28
N TYR A 45 10.11 -9.36 5.16
CA TYR A 45 9.96 -10.81 5.10
C TYR A 45 8.56 -11.29 5.46
N HIS A 46 7.90 -10.64 6.44
CA HIS A 46 6.51 -10.95 6.79
C HIS A 46 5.56 -10.75 5.61
N GLU A 47 5.59 -9.56 5.01
CA GLU A 47 4.73 -9.21 3.87
C GLU A 47 5.08 -10.03 2.61
N ALA A 48 6.36 -10.32 2.38
CA ALA A 48 6.78 -11.22 1.30
C ALA A 48 6.27 -12.65 1.51
N GLY A 49 6.16 -13.11 2.75
CA GLY A 49 5.56 -14.41 3.09
C GLY A 49 4.09 -14.48 2.63
N HIS A 50 3.29 -13.47 2.94
CA HIS A 50 1.91 -13.35 2.44
C HIS A 50 1.87 -13.32 0.91
N ALA A 51 2.76 -12.55 0.29
CA ALA A 51 2.82 -12.41 -1.16
C ALA A 51 3.14 -13.73 -1.87
N VAL A 52 4.18 -14.44 -1.40
CA VAL A 52 4.60 -15.72 -1.97
C VAL A 52 3.52 -16.77 -1.75
N ALA A 53 2.98 -16.89 -0.54
CA ALA A 53 1.91 -17.85 -0.26
C ALA A 53 0.67 -17.60 -1.15
N GLY A 54 0.20 -16.35 -1.23
CA GLY A 54 -0.95 -15.99 -2.07
C GLY A 54 -0.69 -16.21 -3.56
N TRP A 55 0.55 -16.06 -4.03
CA TRP A 55 0.90 -16.26 -5.44
C TRP A 55 0.80 -17.72 -5.89
N PHE A 56 1.16 -18.67 -5.01
CA PHE A 56 1.23 -20.09 -5.38
C PHE A 56 -0.03 -20.90 -5.05
N LEU A 57 -0.96 -20.35 -4.27
CA LEU A 57 -2.21 -21.02 -3.93
C LEU A 57 -3.30 -20.74 -4.96
N GLU A 58 -3.80 -21.80 -5.61
CA GLU A 58 -4.77 -21.74 -6.71
C GLU A 58 -6.05 -20.96 -6.37
N TRP A 59 -6.50 -21.05 -5.12
CA TRP A 59 -7.78 -20.49 -4.67
C TRP A 59 -7.62 -19.28 -3.74
N ALA A 60 -6.42 -18.71 -3.67
CA ALA A 60 -6.19 -17.48 -2.90
C ALA A 60 -6.75 -16.25 -3.65
N ASP A 61 -7.09 -15.22 -2.90
CA ASP A 61 -7.52 -13.95 -3.47
C ASP A 61 -6.40 -13.32 -4.33
N PRO A 62 -6.73 -12.71 -5.48
CA PRO A 62 -5.73 -12.14 -6.38
C PRO A 62 -5.02 -10.96 -5.72
N LEU A 63 -3.69 -11.02 -5.74
CA LEU A 63 -2.83 -10.02 -5.13
C LEU A 63 -2.70 -8.78 -6.02
N LEU A 64 -3.09 -7.62 -5.50
CA LEU A 64 -2.99 -6.33 -6.21
C LEU A 64 -1.68 -5.59 -5.94
N LYS A 65 -1.32 -5.42 -4.66
CA LYS A 65 -0.13 -4.67 -4.24
C LYS A 65 0.28 -5.07 -2.82
N VAL A 66 1.59 -5.19 -2.60
CA VAL A 66 2.20 -5.41 -1.28
C VAL A 66 3.14 -4.27 -0.96
N SER A 67 3.17 -3.84 0.31
CA SER A 67 3.95 -2.68 0.75
C SER A 67 4.35 -2.83 2.22
N ILE A 68 5.60 -2.51 2.53
CA ILE A 68 6.13 -2.44 3.91
C ILE A 68 5.88 -1.09 4.58
N VAL A 69 5.31 -0.13 3.85
CA VAL A 69 4.99 1.20 4.38
C VAL A 69 3.83 1.07 5.37
N PRO A 70 4.00 1.53 6.63
CA PRO A 70 2.97 1.39 7.65
C PRO A 70 1.72 2.22 7.31
N ARG A 71 0.56 1.56 7.39
CA ARG A 71 -0.78 2.18 7.21
C ARG A 71 -1.66 1.86 8.42
N GLY A 72 -2.56 2.78 8.80
CA GLY A 72 -3.50 2.56 9.90
C GLY A 72 -3.99 3.85 10.60
N VAL A 73 -5.13 3.74 11.31
CA VAL A 73 -5.76 4.79 12.14
C VAL A 73 -4.98 5.00 13.42
#